data_AF-A0A815SMI2-F1
#
_entry.id   AF-A0A815SMI2-F1
#
_cell.length_a   1.000
_cell.length_b   1.000
_cell.length_c   1.000
_cell.angle_alpha   90.00
_cell.angle_beta   90.00
_cell.angle_gamma   90.00
#
_symmetry.space_group_name_H-M   'P 1'
#
loop_
_entity.id
_entity.type
_entity.pdbx_description
1 polymer ?
#
loop_
_entity_poly.entity_id
_entity_poly.type
_entity_poly.pdbx_seq_one_letter_code
_entity_poly.pdbx_strand_id
1 'polypeptide(L)' 'MHTASVLLNGKILVTGGDDGDESLSSAELYDPVTGNWTNVDDMQKARSMHTALVLPNGKVLVIGGDDNGRSLKSAELFD' A
#
# COMPACT_ATOMS: atom_id res chain seq x y z
N MET A 1 10.19 -4.09 -1.32
CA MET A 1 9.89 -3.53 0.03
C MET A 1 8.49 -2.95 0.03
N HIS A 2 7.62 -3.40 0.93
CA HIS A 2 6.24 -2.92 1.09
C HIS A 2 6.15 -1.75 2.09
N THR A 3 5.00 -1.09 2.18
CA THR A 3 4.71 -0.06 3.19
C THR A 3 3.51 -0.44 4.04
N ALA A 4 3.60 -0.25 5.36
CA ALA A 4 2.50 -0.42 6.32
C ALA A 4 2.10 0.92 6.93
N SER A 5 0.80 1.25 6.90
CA SER A 5 0.25 2.52 7.40
C SER A 5 -0.85 2.27 8.44
N VAL A 6 -0.77 2.94 9.60
CA VAL A 6 -1.84 2.90 10.62
C VAL A 6 -2.94 3.88 10.23
N LEU A 7 -4.13 3.36 9.96
CA LEU A 7 -5.31 4.13 9.57
C LEU A 7 -5.97 4.80 10.80
N LEU A 8 -6.82 5.80 10.55
CA LEU A 8 -7.53 6.54 11.60
C LEU A 8 -8.45 5.65 12.45
N ASN A 9 -8.87 4.50 11.94
CA ASN A 9 -9.68 3.51 12.66
C ASN A 9 -8.83 2.47 13.43
N GLY A 10 -7.50 2.62 13.46
CA GLY A 10 -6.57 1.72 14.15
C GLY A 10 -6.20 0.44 13.38
N LYS A 11 -6.78 0.20 12.20
CA LYS A 11 -6.35 -0.90 11.31
C LYS A 11 -5.06 -0.53 10.58
N ILE A 12 -4.35 -1.53 10.06
CA ILE A 12 -3.09 -1.33 9.34
C ILE A 12 -3.31 -1.71 7.87
N LEU A 13 -3.14 -0.74 6.97
CA LEU A 13 -3.10 -1.01 5.54
C LEU A 13 -1.66 -1.31 5.12
N VAL A 14 -1.45 -2.49 4.53
CA VAL A 14 -0.19 -2.89 3.90
C VAL A 14 -0.37 -2.82 2.39
N THR A 15 0.55 -2.13 1.70
CA THR A 15 0.48 -1.90 0.26
C THR A 15 1.78 -2.25 -0.44
N GLY A 16 1.63 -2.86 -1.61
CA GLY A 16 2.69 -3.19 -2.54
C GLY A 16 3.77 -4.06 -1.93
N GLY A 17 4.98 -3.94 -2.46
CA GLY A 17 6.08 -4.83 -2.12
C GLY A 17 6.65 -5.48 -3.36
N ASP A 18 7.39 -6.56 -3.12
CA ASP A 18 8.06 -7.37 -4.14
C ASP A 18 8.02 -8.82 -3.64
N ASP A 19 7.64 -9.76 -4.48
CA ASP A 19 7.55 -11.19 -4.12
C ASP A 19 8.80 -12.00 -4.49
N GLY A 20 9.85 -11.33 -4.98
CA GLY A 20 11.08 -11.92 -5.47
C GLY A 20 11.16 -11.97 -7.01
N ASP A 21 10.03 -11.87 -7.70
CA ASP A 21 9.95 -11.85 -9.15
C ASP A 21 9.38 -10.52 -9.66
N GLU A 22 8.31 -10.03 -9.03
CA GLU A 22 7.61 -8.82 -9.46
C GLU A 22 7.21 -7.90 -8.29
N SER A 23 7.17 -6.60 -8.58
CA SER A 23 6.54 -5.59 -7.74
C SER A 23 5.05 -5.84 -7.66
N LEU A 24 4.48 -5.66 -6.47
CA LEU A 24 3.08 -5.99 -6.19
C LEU A 24 2.19 -4.74 -6.25
N SER A 25 1.00 -4.88 -6.81
CA SER A 25 -0.10 -3.91 -6.68
C SER A 25 -1.03 -4.23 -5.52
N SER A 26 -0.90 -5.42 -4.92
CA SER A 26 -1.80 -5.89 -3.88
C SER A 26 -1.77 -5.01 -2.64
N ALA A 27 -2.90 -5.00 -1.95
CA ALA A 27 -3.05 -4.36 -0.67
C ALA A 27 -3.89 -5.24 0.26
N GLU A 28 -3.51 -5.25 1.54
CA GLU A 28 -4.18 -6.03 2.57
C GLU A 28 -4.39 -5.17 3.81
N LEU A 29 -5.54 -5.37 4.45
CA LEU A 29 -5.90 -4.70 5.69
C LEU A 29 -5.77 -5.68 6.85
N TYR A 30 -4.94 -5.32 7.82
CA TYR A 30 -4.81 -6.03 9.09
C TYR A 30 -5.66 -5.36 10.16
N ASP A 31 -6.44 -6.17 10.86
CA ASP A 31 -7.21 -5.77 12.03
C ASP A 31 -6.52 -6.26 13.32
N PRO A 32 -5.86 -5.36 14.09
CA PRO A 32 -5.12 -5.76 15.28
C PRO A 32 -5.98 -6.32 16.41
N VAL A 33 -7.30 -6.07 16.41
CA VAL A 33 -8.21 -6.57 17.44
C VAL A 33 -8.51 -8.04 17.23
N THR A 34 -8.68 -8.45 15.97
CA THR A 34 -9.03 -9.83 15.61
C THR A 34 -7.85 -10.67 15.14
N GLY A 35 -6.74 -10.02 14.76
CA GLY A 35 -5.58 -10.67 14.15
C GLY A 35 -5.81 -11.13 12.71
N ASN A 36 -6.92 -10.72 12.09
CA ASN A 36 -7.28 -11.14 10.74
C ASN A 36 -6.73 -10.20 9.68
N TRP A 37 -6.41 -10.79 8.54
CA TRP A 37 -6.08 -10.10 7.29
C TRP A 37 -7.27 -10.15 6.35
N THR A 38 -7.47 -9.08 5.59
CA THR A 38 -8.50 -9.00 4.54
C THR A 38 -7.90 -8.37 3.30
N ASN A 39 -8.03 -9.05 2.16
CA ASN A 39 -7.69 -8.44 0.87
C ASN A 39 -8.60 -7.24 0.61
N VAL A 40 -8.01 -6.14 0.18
CA VAL A 40 -8.73 -4.96 -0.28
C VAL A 40 -8.45 -4.75 -1.78
N ASP A 41 -9.00 -3.71 -2.37
CA ASP A 41 -8.76 -3.41 -3.78
C ASP A 41 -7.27 -3.22 -4.06
N ASP A 42 -6.81 -3.56 -5.27
CA ASP A 42 -5.42 -3.35 -5.63
C ASP A 42 -5.12 -1.87 -5.93
N MET A 43 -3.86 -1.48 -5.75
CA MET A 43 -3.33 -0.24 -6.31
C MET A 43 -3.41 -0.25 -7.85
N GLN A 44 -3.57 0.91 -8.46
CA GLN A 44 -3.57 1.10 -9.92
C GLN A 44 -2.21 0.78 -10.55
N LYS A 45 -1.13 0.84 -9.77
CA LYS A 45 0.21 0.45 -10.19
C LYS A 45 0.82 -0.50 -9.16
N ALA A 46 1.55 -1.50 -9.65
CA ALA A 46 2.49 -2.23 -8.83
C ALA A 46 3.58 -1.28 -8.33
N ARG A 47 3.91 -1.36 -7.04
CA ARG A 47 4.92 -0.48 -6.42
C ARG A 47 5.69 -1.23 -5.36
N SER A 48 7.00 -1.08 -5.40
CA SER A 48 7.89 -1.33 -4.27
C SER A 48 8.65 -0.06 -3.92
N MET A 49 9.23 0.03 -2.72
CA MET A 49 10.01 1.20 -2.27
C MET A 49 9.26 2.56 -2.38
N HIS A 50 7.93 2.53 -2.37
CA HIS A 50 7.08 3.72 -2.38
C HIS A 50 6.96 4.34 -0.98
N THR A 51 6.36 5.51 -0.91
CA THR A 51 5.92 6.14 0.35
C THR A 51 4.40 6.14 0.40
N ALA A 52 3.81 5.83 1.56
CA ALA A 52 2.38 5.95 1.80
C ALA A 52 2.11 6.93 2.97
N LEU A 53 1.14 7.83 2.79
CA LEU A 53 0.71 8.80 3.82
C LEU A 53 -0.79 8.68 4.07
N VAL A 54 -1.18 8.52 5.33
CA VAL A 54 -2.58 8.61 5.74
C VAL A 54 -3.00 10.07 5.81
N LEU A 55 -4.05 10.42 5.08
CA LEU A 55 -4.58 11.77 5.03
C LEU A 55 -5.68 11.98 6.08
N PRO A 56 -5.95 13.23 6.52
CA PRO A 56 -6.99 13.53 7.52
C PRO A 56 -8.40 13.10 7.11
N ASN A 57 -8.65 12.90 5.81
CA ASN A 57 -9.94 12.43 5.30
C ASN A 57 -10.06 10.89 5.30
N GLY A 58 -9.07 10.17 5.83
CA GLY A 58 -9.06 8.70 5.93
C GLY A 58 -8.44 7.97 4.73
N LYS A 59 -8.19 8.65 3.60
CA LYS A 59 -7.55 8.06 2.42
C LYS A 59 -6.04 7.90 2.63
N VAL A 60 -5.42 7.03 1.84
CA VAL A 60 -3.97 6.84 1.82
C VAL A 60 -3.39 7.33 0.49
N LEU A 61 -2.49 8.30 0.53
CA LEU A 61 -1.75 8.78 -0.64
C LEU A 61 -0.48 7.95 -0.81
N VAL A 62 -0.39 7.21 -1.91
CA VAL A 62 0.78 6.41 -2.29
C VAL A 62 1.57 7.15 -3.38
N ILE A 63 2.87 7.38 -3.16
CA ILE A 63 3.70 8.24 -4.01
C ILE A 63 4.94 7.47 -4.49
N GLY A 64 5.17 7.53 -5.80
CA GLY A 64 6.40 7.05 -6.43
C GLY A 64 6.60 5.54 -6.27
N GLY A 65 7.84 5.15 -6.02
CA GLY A 65 8.25 3.75 -5.96
C GLY A 65 8.80 3.22 -7.28
N ASP A 66 9.04 1.92 -7.29
CA ASP A 66 9.64 1.16 -8.38
C ASP A 66 8.67 0.04 -8.80
N ASP A 67 8.53 -0.12 -10.11
CA ASP A 67 7.76 -1.18 -10.77
C ASP A 67 8.73 -1.99 -11.63
N ASN A 68 9.30 -3.05 -11.07
CA ASN A 68 10.25 -3.95 -11.73
C ASN A 68 11.44 -3.21 -12.37
N GLY A 69 12.10 -2.36 -11.60
CA GLY A 69 13.25 -1.54 -12.01
C GLY A 69 12.87 -0.25 -12.74
N ARG A 70 11.57 0.05 -12.87
CA ARG A 70 11.07 1.31 -13.44
C ARG A 70 10.60 2.25 -12.34
N SER A 71 11.32 3.36 -12.15
CA SER A 71 10.88 4.40 -11.24
C SER A 71 9.57 5.05 -11.70
N LEU A 72 8.58 5.08 -10.82
CA LEU A 72 7.26 5.64 -11.09
C LEU A 72 7.23 7.14 -10.83
N LYS A 73 6.73 7.88 -11.82
CA LYS A 73 6.45 9.34 -11.72
C LYS A 73 4.95 9.59 -11.53
N SER A 74 4.33 8.77 -10.70
CA SER A 74 2.89 8.81 -10.42
C SER A 74 2.64 8.68 -8.92
N ALA A 75 1.49 9.19 -8.51
CA ALA A 75 0.92 8.97 -7.19
C ALA A 75 -0.55 8.57 -7.36
N GLU A 76 -1.09 7.91 -6.35
CA GLU A 76 -2.49 7.48 -6.33
C GLU A 76 -3.08 7.60 -4.92
N LEU A 77 -4.38 7.81 -4.87
CA LEU A 77 -5.16 7.76 -3.63
C LEU A 77 -5.78 6.38 -3.53
N PHE A 78 -5.59 5.77 -2.38
CA PHE A 78 -6.15 4.50 -1.97
C PHE A 78 -7.24 4.77 -0.91
N ASP A 79 -8.40 4.14 -1.09
CA ASP A 79 -9.61 4.37 -0.28
C ASP A 79 -9.78 3.34 0.83
#